data_AF-A0A2G6NCN2-F1
#
_entry.id   AF-A0A2G6NCN2-F1
#
_cell.length_a   1.000
_cell.length_b   1.000
_cell.length_c   1.000
_cell.angle_alpha   90.00
_cell.angle_beta   90.00
_cell.angle_gamma   90.00
#
_symmetry.space_group_name_H-M   'P 1'
#
loop_
_entity.id
_entity.type
_entity.pdbx_description
1 polymer ?
#
loop_
_entity_poly.entity_id
_entity_poly.type
_entity_poly.pdbx_seq_one_letter_code
_entity_poly.pdbx_strand_id
1 'polypeptide(L)'
;MQSDTQRQPRRFSLLQLLGVVLGAVVITAVATGFLLHSWLFARPFAPVKLKPAEESRLEMKLRQLNLPAVSTPGEGQPEERQSGRNTAGHTDQGYLKPEAYSEEGADRTIHFTERELNFLLYRNTDLAEKLVVDLADDLVSLKLRIPVDPDFPVLGGKTLKVRAGAELAYRQERPVVILKGVSIMGVPLPNAWLGNLKNIDLVQEFGGEDGFWKTFSQGVAAIEVKDGFLDIRLKE
;
A
#
# COMPACT_ATOMS: atom_id res chain seq x y z
N MET A 1 -22.93 -67.60 40.81
CA MET A 1 -21.91 -66.81 41.52
C MET A 1 -20.64 -66.84 40.67
N GLN A 2 -20.52 -66.01 39.62
CA GLN A 2 -20.03 -64.62 39.65
C GLN A 2 -18.68 -64.47 40.35
N SER A 3 -17.60 -64.47 39.57
CA SER A 3 -16.31 -63.90 39.95
C SER A 3 -16.15 -62.61 39.14
N ASP A 4 -16.65 -61.51 39.70
CA ASP A 4 -16.42 -60.17 39.16
C ASP A 4 -14.93 -59.87 39.19
N THR A 5 -14.33 -59.76 38.01
CA THR A 5 -12.97 -59.25 37.85
C THR A 5 -13.02 -57.73 38.07
N GLN A 6 -12.81 -57.30 39.31
CA GLN A 6 -12.65 -55.89 39.65
C GLN A 6 -11.45 -55.31 38.89
N ARG A 7 -11.72 -54.50 37.85
CA ARG A 7 -10.72 -53.58 37.28
C ARG A 7 -10.39 -52.54 38.36
N GLN A 8 -9.16 -52.58 38.86
CA GLN A 8 -8.67 -51.52 39.74
C GLN A 8 -8.70 -50.17 39.01
N PRO A 9 -9.30 -49.11 39.58
CA PRO A 9 -9.20 -47.78 39.01
C PRO A 9 -7.76 -47.31 39.17
N ARG A 10 -7.07 -47.01 38.06
CA ARG A 10 -5.76 -46.33 38.07
C ARG A 10 -5.92 -45.04 38.87
N ARG A 11 -5.42 -45.03 40.10
CA ARG A 11 -5.30 -43.83 40.93
C ARG A 11 -4.22 -42.96 40.29
N PHE A 12 -4.62 -42.12 39.34
CA PHE A 12 -3.76 -41.03 38.87
C PHE A 12 -3.41 -40.20 40.10
N SER A 13 -2.12 -40.20 40.46
CA SER A 13 -1.63 -39.40 41.58
C SER A 13 -1.96 -37.94 41.28
N LEU A 14 -2.46 -37.21 42.28
CA LEU A 14 -2.78 -35.77 42.15
C LEU A 14 -1.60 -34.99 41.54
N LEU A 15 -0.36 -35.42 41.86
CA LEU A 15 0.89 -34.91 41.29
C LEU A 15 1.05 -35.17 39.79
N GLN A 16 0.64 -36.34 39.29
CA GLN A 16 0.67 -36.65 37.86
C GLN A 16 -0.35 -35.82 37.09
N LEU A 17 -1.55 -35.65 37.66
CA LEU A 17 -2.58 -34.81 37.04
C LEU A 17 -2.12 -33.34 36.97
N LEU A 18 -1.53 -32.83 38.06
CA LEU A 18 -1.01 -31.47 38.16
C LEU A 18 0.17 -31.24 37.21
N GLY A 19 1.06 -32.23 37.06
CA GLY A 19 2.15 -32.20 36.09
C GLY A 19 1.67 -32.17 34.62
N VAL A 20 0.64 -32.94 34.27
CA VAL A 20 0.06 -32.92 32.91
C VAL A 20 -0.62 -31.59 32.62
N VAL A 21 -1.37 -31.05 33.58
CA VAL A 21 -2.02 -29.73 33.43
C VAL A 21 -0.97 -28.63 33.27
N LEU A 22 0.08 -28.62 34.10
CA LEU A 22 1.16 -27.65 34.00
C LEU A 22 1.89 -27.77 32.65
N GLY A 23 2.18 -28.99 32.21
CA GLY A 23 2.79 -29.26 30.91
C GLY A 23 1.93 -28.74 29.75
N ALA A 24 0.62 -28.97 29.79
CA ALA A 24 -0.30 -28.46 28.78
C ALA A 24 -0.33 -26.93 28.75
N VAL A 25 -0.33 -26.26 29.91
CA VAL A 25 -0.27 -24.79 30.00
C VAL A 25 1.01 -24.24 29.39
N VAL A 26 2.16 -24.84 29.70
CA VAL A 26 3.47 -24.43 29.16
C VAL A 26 3.52 -24.65 27.65
N ILE A 27 3.09 -25.81 27.16
CA ILE A 27 3.06 -26.10 25.71
C ILE A 27 2.15 -25.10 25.00
N THR A 28 0.98 -24.80 25.57
CA THR A 28 0.04 -23.83 25.00
C THR A 28 0.65 -22.43 24.99
N ALA A 29 1.33 -22.01 26.05
CA ALA A 29 2.01 -20.72 26.11
C ALA A 29 3.16 -20.61 25.09
N VAL A 30 3.98 -21.66 24.95
CA VAL A 30 5.08 -21.71 23.96
C VAL A 30 4.53 -21.71 22.54
N ALA A 31 3.53 -22.54 22.25
CA ALA A 31 2.88 -22.57 20.93
C ALA A 31 2.24 -21.22 20.60
N THR A 32 1.55 -20.61 21.56
CA THR A 32 0.94 -19.28 21.38
C THR A 32 2.01 -18.22 21.16
N GLY A 33 3.10 -18.23 21.94
CA GLY A 33 4.23 -17.30 21.76
C GLY A 33 4.91 -17.45 20.40
N PHE A 34 5.10 -18.69 19.93
CA PHE A 34 5.66 -18.98 18.62
C PHE A 34 4.75 -18.53 17.47
N LEU A 35 3.44 -18.79 17.58
CA LEU A 35 2.44 -18.33 16.61
C LEU A 35 2.41 -16.79 16.55
N LEU A 36 2.42 -16.11 17.69
CA LEU A 36 2.51 -14.65 17.77
C LEU A 36 3.81 -14.13 17.14
N HIS A 37 4.96 -14.70 17.50
CA HIS A 37 6.25 -14.28 16.95
C HIS A 37 6.31 -14.45 15.42
N SER A 38 5.91 -15.60 14.89
CA SER A 38 5.97 -15.86 13.45
C SER A 38 5.03 -14.94 12.64
N TRP A 39 3.88 -14.57 13.20
CA TRP A 39 2.91 -13.70 12.54
C TRP A 39 3.29 -12.20 12.57
N LEU A 40 3.93 -11.77 13.67
CA LEU A 40 4.27 -10.37 13.95
C LEU A 40 5.51 -9.86 13.18
N PHE A 41 6.41 -10.72 12.70
CA PHE A 41 7.61 -10.26 11.97
C PHE A 41 7.32 -10.16 10.45
N ALA A 42 7.07 -8.93 9.99
CA ALA A 42 6.82 -8.60 8.60
C ALA A 42 8.13 -8.53 7.79
N ARG A 43 8.29 -9.36 6.76
CA ARG A 43 9.38 -9.15 5.78
C ARG A 43 9.18 -7.82 5.01
N PRO A 44 10.26 -7.12 4.64
CA PRO A 44 10.18 -5.94 3.80
C PRO A 44 9.67 -6.26 2.40
N PHE A 45 9.00 -5.28 1.79
CA PHE A 45 8.65 -5.37 0.38
C PHE A 45 9.92 -5.26 -0.45
N ALA A 46 10.07 -6.14 -1.43
CA ALA A 46 11.20 -6.05 -2.35
C ALA A 46 10.99 -4.84 -3.28
N PRO A 47 12.04 -4.04 -3.51
CA PRO A 47 11.92 -2.88 -4.38
C PRO A 47 11.62 -3.32 -5.81
N VAL A 48 10.60 -2.72 -6.42
CA VAL A 48 10.27 -2.98 -7.82
C VAL A 48 11.34 -2.32 -8.68
N LYS A 49 12.16 -3.13 -9.35
CA LYS A 49 13.13 -2.65 -10.33
C LYS A 49 12.49 -2.63 -11.71
N LEU A 50 12.43 -1.45 -12.32
CA LEU A 50 12.06 -1.30 -13.73
C LEU A 50 13.22 -1.73 -14.62
N LYS A 51 12.92 -2.22 -15.82
CA LYS A 51 13.95 -2.43 -16.86
C LYS A 51 14.42 -1.06 -17.37
N PRO A 52 15.65 -0.92 -17.90
CA PRO A 52 16.15 0.36 -18.40
C PRO A 52 15.25 1.03 -19.46
N ALA A 53 14.59 0.21 -20.30
CA ALA A 53 13.62 0.69 -21.29
C ALA A 53 12.29 1.17 -20.69
N GLU A 54 11.83 0.56 -19.58
CA GLU A 54 10.61 0.98 -18.87
C GLU A 54 10.86 2.29 -18.11
N GLU A 55 12.04 2.43 -17.51
CA GLU A 55 12.46 3.65 -16.81
C GLU A 55 12.52 4.85 -17.76
N SER A 56 13.08 4.66 -18.97
CA SER A 56 13.11 5.70 -20.00
C SER A 56 11.70 6.12 -20.44
N ARG A 57 10.73 5.17 -20.50
CA ARG A 57 9.32 5.47 -20.81
C ARG A 57 8.67 6.27 -19.69
N LEU A 58 8.89 5.88 -18.44
CA LEU A 58 8.38 6.61 -17.30
C LEU A 58 8.97 8.02 -17.23
N GLU A 59 10.27 8.21 -17.48
CA GLU A 59 10.89 9.53 -17.52
C GLU A 59 10.25 10.44 -18.58
N MET A 60 9.92 9.90 -19.77
CA MET A 60 9.19 10.66 -20.77
C MET A 60 7.79 11.06 -20.29
N LYS A 61 7.05 10.15 -19.63
CA LYS A 61 5.74 10.45 -19.03
C LYS A 61 5.83 11.53 -17.96
N LEU A 62 6.83 11.45 -17.07
CA LEU A 62 7.02 12.45 -16.00
C LEU A 62 7.37 13.83 -16.56
N ARG A 63 8.19 13.89 -17.62
CA ARG A 63 8.52 15.15 -18.30
C ARG A 63 7.29 15.79 -18.95
N GLN A 64 6.40 14.98 -19.53
CA GLN A 64 5.12 15.49 -20.06
C GLN A 64 4.23 16.08 -18.96
N LEU A 65 4.33 15.55 -17.74
CA LEU A 65 3.60 16.05 -16.57
C LEU A 65 4.33 17.19 -15.82
N ASN A 66 5.43 17.72 -16.36
CA ASN A 66 6.31 18.71 -15.70
C ASN A 66 6.76 18.30 -14.28
N LEU A 67 6.78 17.00 -13.99
CA LEU A 67 7.29 16.48 -12.73
C LEU A 67 8.81 16.40 -12.83
N PRO A 68 9.58 16.89 -11.84
CA PRO A 68 11.03 16.82 -11.88
C PRO A 68 11.49 15.39 -12.10
N ALA A 69 12.42 15.20 -13.04
CA ALA A 69 13.01 13.90 -13.30
C ALA A 69 13.60 13.37 -11.98
N VAL A 70 13.09 12.23 -11.54
CA VAL A 70 13.42 11.65 -10.25
C VAL A 70 14.85 11.09 -10.31
N SER A 71 15.83 11.86 -9.83
CA SER A 71 17.23 11.43 -9.72
C SER A 71 17.36 10.25 -8.77
N THR A 72 18.15 9.23 -9.13
CA THR A 72 18.40 8.05 -8.29
C THR A 72 19.14 8.44 -7.00
N PRO A 73 18.59 8.18 -5.80
CA PRO A 73 19.36 8.29 -4.57
C PRO A 73 20.23 7.02 -4.46
N GLY A 74 21.55 7.13 -4.69
CA GLY A 74 22.46 6.02 -4.36
C GLY A 74 23.71 5.83 -5.22
N GLU A 75 23.89 6.56 -6.31
CA GLU A 75 25.20 6.62 -6.97
C GLU A 75 25.84 7.97 -6.65
N GLY A 76 26.76 7.96 -5.67
CA GLY A 76 27.70 9.04 -5.49
C GLY A 76 28.57 9.16 -6.73
N GLN A 77 28.12 9.91 -7.71
CA GLN A 77 28.94 10.37 -8.82
C GLN A 77 29.43 11.78 -8.47
N PRO A 78 30.74 12.06 -8.57
CA PRO A 78 31.26 13.41 -8.43
C PRO A 78 30.53 14.34 -9.39
N GLU A 79 30.23 15.57 -8.95
CA GLU A 79 29.52 16.61 -9.70
C GLU A 79 30.23 17.09 -11.00
N GLU A 80 31.16 16.33 -11.55
CA GLU A 80 31.91 16.67 -12.76
C GLU A 80 31.69 15.61 -13.84
N ARG A 81 30.66 15.84 -14.67
CA ARG A 81 30.56 15.53 -16.12
C ARG A 81 29.09 15.37 -16.53
N GLN A 82 28.34 16.46 -16.47
CA GLN A 82 27.12 16.61 -17.27
C GLN A 82 27.38 17.62 -18.39
N SER A 83 28.35 17.31 -19.26
CA SER A 83 28.42 17.92 -20.59
C SER A 83 27.83 16.90 -21.56
N GLY A 84 26.59 17.13 -22.01
CA GLY A 84 26.00 16.38 -23.12
C GLY A 84 24.57 15.86 -22.98
N ARG A 85 23.77 16.25 -21.97
CA ARG A 85 22.37 15.79 -21.84
C ARG A 85 21.38 16.92 -22.19
N ASN A 86 20.98 16.94 -23.47
CA ASN A 86 19.88 17.71 -24.08
C ASN A 86 19.15 18.73 -23.18
N THR A 87 19.58 19.98 -23.27
CA THR A 87 19.09 21.19 -22.59
C THR A 87 17.87 21.82 -23.29
N ALA A 88 16.80 21.06 -23.49
CA ALA A 88 15.50 21.65 -23.82
C ALA A 88 14.88 22.18 -22.51
N GLY A 89 15.07 23.47 -22.22
CA GLY A 89 14.53 24.14 -21.04
C GLY A 89 15.55 24.60 -20.00
N HIS A 90 16.85 24.35 -20.20
CA HIS A 90 17.93 24.87 -19.33
C HIS A 90 18.91 25.75 -20.15
N THR A 91 19.37 26.84 -19.54
CA THR A 91 20.44 27.72 -20.02
C THR A 91 21.78 26.99 -19.99
N ASP A 92 22.78 27.52 -20.69
CA ASP A 92 24.15 26.97 -20.69
C ASP A 92 24.81 26.99 -19.30
N GLN A 93 24.20 27.70 -18.33
CA GLN A 93 24.59 27.76 -16.92
C GLN A 93 23.71 26.89 -16.00
N GLY A 94 22.81 26.07 -16.56
CA GLY A 94 21.96 25.16 -15.78
C GLY A 94 20.70 25.78 -15.16
N TYR A 95 20.42 27.07 -15.36
CA TYR A 95 19.15 27.69 -14.94
C TYR A 95 18.03 27.36 -15.91
N LEU A 96 16.79 27.20 -15.42
CA LEU A 96 15.61 27.05 -16.28
C LEU A 96 15.44 28.26 -17.20
N LYS A 97 15.15 28.02 -18.48
CA LYS A 97 14.80 29.08 -19.45
C LYS A 97 13.37 29.54 -19.18
N PRO A 98 13.09 30.85 -19.10
CA PRO A 98 11.73 31.33 -19.04
C PRO A 98 10.97 30.96 -20.32
N GLU A 99 9.90 30.18 -20.19
CA GLU A 99 9.03 29.75 -21.29
C GLU A 99 7.61 30.26 -21.03
N ALA A 100 6.89 30.64 -22.09
CA ALA A 100 5.50 31.05 -21.97
C ALA A 100 4.62 29.83 -21.66
N TYR A 101 3.72 29.97 -20.68
CA TYR A 101 2.77 28.91 -20.34
C TYR A 101 1.78 28.68 -21.48
N SER A 102 1.57 27.43 -21.87
CA SER A 102 0.51 27.02 -22.82
C SER A 102 0.01 25.62 -22.47
N GLU A 103 -1.31 25.45 -22.57
CA GLU A 103 -1.99 24.15 -22.48
C GLU A 103 -2.46 23.63 -23.85
N GLU A 104 -2.18 24.38 -24.93
CA GLU A 104 -2.62 24.01 -26.27
C GLU A 104 -1.99 22.68 -26.71
N GLY A 105 -2.84 21.66 -26.90
CA GLY A 105 -2.43 20.31 -27.28
C GLY A 105 -1.93 19.42 -26.13
N ALA A 106 -2.11 19.83 -24.87
CA ALA A 106 -1.76 19.00 -23.71
C ALA A 106 -2.65 17.74 -23.63
N ASP A 107 -2.02 16.58 -23.43
CA ASP A 107 -2.74 15.33 -23.19
C ASP A 107 -3.30 15.32 -21.75
N ARG A 108 -4.61 15.17 -21.63
CA ARG A 108 -5.33 15.10 -20.35
C ARG A 108 -5.54 13.66 -19.89
N THR A 109 -4.83 12.72 -20.50
CA THR A 109 -4.89 11.31 -20.16
C THR A 109 -3.62 10.89 -19.46
N ILE A 110 -3.78 10.30 -18.29
CA ILE A 110 -2.70 9.81 -17.44
C ILE A 110 -2.79 8.30 -17.41
N HIS A 111 -1.72 7.65 -17.84
CA HIS A 111 -1.62 6.20 -17.94
C HIS A 111 -0.44 5.69 -17.09
N PHE A 112 -0.75 4.95 -16.03
CA PHE A 112 0.25 4.34 -15.18
C PHE A 112 0.10 2.83 -15.10
N THR A 113 1.20 2.12 -15.24
CA THR A 113 1.27 0.71 -14.83
C THR A 113 1.46 0.61 -13.33
N GLU A 114 1.04 -0.50 -12.73
CA GLU A 114 1.30 -0.81 -11.31
C GLU A 114 2.81 -0.74 -11.00
N ARG A 115 3.64 -1.23 -11.93
CA ARG A 115 5.10 -1.18 -11.80
C ARG A 115 5.62 0.25 -11.76
N GLU A 116 5.08 1.15 -12.59
CA GLU A 116 5.42 2.57 -12.60
C GLU A 116 4.97 3.26 -11.30
N LEU A 117 3.74 3.02 -10.83
CA LEU A 117 3.27 3.56 -9.55
C LEU A 117 4.15 3.13 -8.39
N ASN A 118 4.43 1.82 -8.27
CA ASN A 118 5.28 1.29 -7.22
C ASN A 118 6.73 1.79 -7.33
N PHE A 119 7.22 2.03 -8.54
CA PHE A 119 8.53 2.63 -8.75
C PHE A 119 8.56 4.11 -8.33
N LEU A 120 7.50 4.88 -8.58
CA LEU A 120 7.39 6.27 -8.10
C LEU A 120 7.37 6.34 -6.58
N LEU A 121 6.65 5.42 -5.92
CA LEU A 121 6.69 5.28 -4.46
C LEU A 121 8.10 4.94 -3.98
N TYR A 122 8.81 4.09 -4.70
CA TYR A 122 10.18 3.70 -4.37
C TYR A 122 11.19 4.84 -4.50
N ARG A 123 11.14 5.63 -5.59
CA ARG A 123 12.32 6.40 -6.02
C ARG A 123 12.50 7.79 -5.40
N ASN A 124 11.59 8.29 -4.56
CA ASN A 124 11.75 9.61 -3.95
C ASN A 124 10.95 9.81 -2.66
N THR A 125 10.58 8.72 -2.00
CA THR A 125 9.83 8.79 -0.74
C THR A 125 10.38 7.77 0.24
N ASP A 126 10.22 8.04 1.54
CA ASP A 126 10.47 7.06 2.60
C ASP A 126 9.40 5.95 2.65
N LEU A 127 8.49 5.92 1.68
CA LEU A 127 7.41 4.94 1.56
C LEU A 127 7.83 3.68 0.82
N ALA A 128 8.98 3.66 0.15
CA ALA A 128 9.50 2.55 -0.64
C ALA A 128 9.35 1.16 0.02
N GLU A 129 9.71 1.06 1.31
CA GLU A 129 9.64 -0.19 2.07
C GLU A 129 8.37 -0.32 2.92
N LYS A 130 7.56 0.75 2.92
CA LYS A 130 6.36 0.90 3.74
C LYS A 130 5.11 0.63 2.92
N LEU A 131 5.00 1.07 1.68
CA LEU A 131 3.78 1.05 0.88
C LEU A 131 3.99 0.37 -0.46
N VAL A 132 3.07 -0.50 -0.83
CA VAL A 132 2.92 -1.01 -2.20
C VAL A 132 1.46 -0.93 -2.64
N VAL A 133 1.27 -0.69 -3.93
CA VAL A 133 -0.01 -0.63 -4.65
C VAL A 133 -0.15 -1.88 -5.51
N ASP A 134 -1.37 -2.39 -5.59
CA ASP A 134 -1.77 -3.58 -6.34
C ASP A 134 -3.06 -3.22 -7.08
N LEU A 135 -3.07 -3.33 -8.41
CA LEU A 135 -4.14 -2.92 -9.30
C LEU A 135 -4.80 -4.14 -9.93
N ALA A 136 -6.10 -4.30 -9.69
CA ALA A 136 -6.94 -5.33 -10.29
C ALA A 136 -8.21 -4.68 -10.87
N ASP A 137 -9.03 -5.46 -11.59
CA ASP A 137 -10.25 -4.95 -12.23
C ASP A 137 -11.15 -4.20 -11.22
N ASP A 138 -11.28 -2.88 -11.46
CA ASP A 138 -11.95 -1.89 -10.62
C ASP A 138 -11.47 -1.82 -9.15
N LEU A 139 -10.36 -2.46 -8.78
CA LEU A 139 -9.88 -2.56 -7.40
C LEU A 139 -8.46 -2.05 -7.26
N VAL A 140 -8.28 -1.06 -6.37
CA VAL A 140 -6.98 -0.62 -5.90
C VAL A 140 -6.75 -1.16 -4.49
N SER A 141 -5.67 -1.91 -4.33
CA SER A 141 -5.25 -2.48 -3.05
C SER A 141 -3.96 -1.84 -2.57
N LEU A 142 -3.95 -1.40 -1.31
CA LEU A 142 -2.79 -0.82 -0.63
C LEU A 142 -2.30 -1.79 0.45
N LYS A 143 -1.00 -2.04 0.50
CA LYS A 143 -0.37 -2.81 1.59
C LYS A 143 0.67 -1.90 2.25
N LEU A 144 0.44 -1.55 3.51
CA LEU A 144 1.25 -0.63 4.28
C LEU A 144 1.95 -1.35 5.46
N ARG A 145 3.22 -1.03 5.70
CA ARG A 145 4.07 -1.51 6.79
C ARG A 145 4.51 -0.30 7.60
N ILE A 146 3.96 -0.18 8.80
CA ILE A 146 4.25 0.94 9.71
C ILE A 146 5.11 0.41 10.86
N PRO A 147 6.38 0.83 10.99
CA PRO A 147 7.17 0.50 12.18
C PRO A 147 6.55 1.20 13.40
N VAL A 148 6.36 0.45 14.48
CA VAL A 148 5.87 0.97 15.76
C VAL A 148 7.08 1.33 16.62
N ASP A 149 7.03 2.51 17.23
CA ASP A 149 8.08 3.03 18.10
C ASP A 149 8.45 2.01 19.20
N PRO A 150 9.74 1.72 19.47
CA PRO A 150 10.18 0.81 20.52
C PRO A 150 9.56 1.05 21.91
N ASP A 151 9.26 2.30 22.24
CA ASP A 151 8.71 2.68 23.54
C ASP A 151 7.18 2.48 23.63
N PHE A 152 6.55 2.06 22.53
CA PHE A 152 5.11 1.82 22.52
C PHE A 152 4.75 0.56 23.33
N PRO A 153 3.78 0.65 24.27
CA PRO A 153 3.41 -0.49 25.10
C PRO A 153 2.89 -1.66 24.25
N VAL A 154 3.28 -2.89 24.61
CA VAL A 154 2.86 -4.17 23.98
C VAL A 154 3.37 -4.40 22.54
N LEU A 155 3.44 -3.37 21.70
CA LEU A 155 3.75 -3.48 20.26
C LEU A 155 5.05 -2.76 19.84
N GLY A 156 5.80 -2.19 20.77
CA GLY A 156 7.02 -1.47 20.44
C GLY A 156 8.07 -2.32 19.73
N GLY A 157 8.72 -1.72 18.72
CA GLY A 157 9.72 -2.37 17.88
C GLY A 157 9.16 -3.37 16.86
N LYS A 158 7.82 -3.51 16.77
CA LYS A 158 7.16 -4.38 15.78
C LYS A 158 6.74 -3.58 14.55
N THR A 159 6.37 -4.29 13.48
CA THR A 159 5.83 -3.67 12.27
C THR A 159 4.35 -3.99 12.13
N LEU A 160 3.52 -2.95 12.08
CA LEU A 160 2.10 -3.06 11.79
C LEU A 160 1.88 -3.24 10.29
N LYS A 161 1.21 -4.32 9.90
CA LYS A 161 0.76 -4.56 8.51
C LYS A 161 -0.67 -4.05 8.38
N VAL A 162 -0.89 -3.05 7.54
CA VAL A 162 -2.22 -2.57 7.19
C VAL A 162 -2.49 -2.94 5.74
N ARG A 163 -3.70 -3.43 5.45
CA ARG A 163 -4.16 -3.59 4.06
C ARG A 163 -5.46 -2.83 3.89
N ALA A 164 -5.58 -2.07 2.82
CA ALA A 164 -6.81 -1.40 2.43
C ALA A 164 -7.15 -1.76 0.98
N GLY A 165 -8.43 -1.87 0.69
CA GLY A 165 -8.94 -2.05 -0.67
C GLY A 165 -10.03 -1.04 -0.95
N ALA A 166 -9.94 -0.37 -2.09
CA ALA A 166 -10.96 0.55 -2.57
C ALA A 166 -11.33 0.18 -4.01
N GLU A 167 -12.62 0.15 -4.30
CA GLU A 167 -13.10 0.07 -5.67
C GLU A 167 -13.04 1.47 -6.29
N LEU A 168 -12.41 1.57 -7.45
CA LEU A 168 -12.33 2.77 -8.26
C LEU A 168 -12.90 2.44 -9.63
N ALA A 169 -14.01 3.07 -9.98
CA ALA A 169 -14.71 2.85 -11.24
C ALA A 169 -15.30 4.17 -11.76
N TYR A 170 -15.83 4.14 -12.98
CA TYR A 170 -16.56 5.26 -13.56
C TYR A 170 -17.94 4.78 -14.03
N ARG A 171 -19.00 5.30 -13.42
CA ARG A 171 -20.39 4.87 -13.67
C ARG A 171 -21.30 6.08 -13.70
N GLN A 172 -22.26 6.11 -14.62
CA GLN A 172 -23.23 7.21 -14.73
C GLN A 172 -22.56 8.60 -14.83
N GLU A 173 -21.50 8.72 -15.63
CA GLU A 173 -20.77 9.99 -15.86
C GLU A 173 -20.14 10.61 -14.60
N ARG A 174 -19.88 9.78 -13.58
CA ARG A 174 -19.20 10.17 -12.35
C ARG A 174 -18.18 9.10 -11.91
N PRO A 175 -17.06 9.50 -11.29
CA PRO A 175 -16.19 8.54 -10.63
C PRO A 175 -16.90 7.97 -9.39
N VAL A 176 -16.63 6.70 -9.13
CA VAL A 176 -17.15 5.95 -7.98
C VAL A 176 -15.96 5.47 -7.17
N VAL A 177 -15.94 5.79 -5.88
CA VAL A 177 -14.87 5.40 -4.96
C VAL A 177 -15.48 4.74 -3.74
N ILE A 178 -15.34 3.42 -3.63
CA ILE A 178 -15.96 2.65 -2.56
C ILE A 178 -14.90 1.96 -1.70
N LEU A 179 -14.85 2.27 -0.41
CA LEU A 179 -13.96 1.58 0.52
C LEU A 179 -14.44 0.13 0.75
N LYS A 180 -13.77 -0.87 0.16
CA LYS A 180 -14.12 -2.29 0.35
C LYS A 180 -13.72 -2.80 1.72
N GLY A 181 -12.64 -2.29 2.30
CA GLY A 181 -12.30 -2.58 3.68
C GLY A 181 -10.86 -2.25 4.05
N VAL A 182 -10.61 -2.31 5.35
CA VAL A 182 -9.29 -2.15 5.95
C VAL A 182 -9.05 -3.32 6.89
N SER A 183 -7.84 -3.86 6.90
CA SER A 183 -7.41 -4.90 7.85
C SER A 183 -6.09 -4.52 8.49
N ILE A 184 -5.97 -4.84 9.77
CA ILE A 184 -4.74 -4.66 10.54
C ILE A 184 -4.24 -6.04 10.94
N MET A 185 -3.00 -6.31 10.56
CA MET A 185 -2.34 -7.60 10.70
C MET A 185 -3.09 -8.78 10.06
N GLY A 186 -4.07 -8.52 9.20
CA GLY A 186 -4.93 -9.56 8.61
C GLY A 186 -6.25 -9.77 9.36
N VAL A 187 -6.50 -9.04 10.44
CA VAL A 187 -7.81 -8.95 11.08
C VAL A 187 -8.58 -7.78 10.44
N PRO A 188 -9.73 -8.02 9.79
CA PRO A 188 -10.53 -6.96 9.19
C PRO A 188 -11.11 -6.05 10.27
N LEU A 189 -11.07 -4.74 10.05
CA LEU A 189 -11.65 -3.77 10.97
C LEU A 189 -13.19 -3.76 10.87
N PRO A 190 -13.91 -3.64 11.99
CA PRO A 190 -15.35 -3.46 12.00
C PRO A 190 -15.76 -2.17 11.28
N ASN A 191 -16.90 -2.19 10.57
CA ASN A 191 -17.39 -1.01 9.85
C ASN A 191 -17.61 0.20 10.78
N ALA A 192 -18.15 -0.04 11.98
CA ALA A 192 -18.39 1.00 12.97
C ALA A 192 -17.11 1.75 13.38
N TRP A 193 -15.96 1.09 13.39
CA TRP A 193 -14.67 1.71 13.72
C TRP A 193 -14.11 2.52 12.55
N LEU A 194 -14.55 2.20 11.34
CA LEU A 194 -14.25 2.95 10.12
C LEU A 194 -15.27 4.08 9.89
N GLY A 195 -16.09 4.44 10.88
CA GLY A 195 -17.12 5.47 10.73
C GLY A 195 -18.26 5.07 9.80
N ASN A 196 -18.54 3.77 9.67
CA ASN A 196 -19.51 3.19 8.75
C ASN A 196 -19.21 3.38 7.25
N LEU A 197 -18.00 3.80 6.88
CA LEU A 197 -17.61 4.12 5.49
C LEU A 197 -17.43 2.90 4.57
N LYS A 198 -17.43 1.68 5.11
CA LYS A 198 -17.23 0.47 4.31
C LYS A 198 -18.40 0.25 3.36
N ASN A 199 -18.10 0.03 2.09
CA ASN A 199 -19.04 -0.16 0.99
C ASN A 199 -19.94 1.06 0.70
N ILE A 200 -19.54 2.25 1.16
CA ILE A 200 -20.17 3.51 0.80
C ILE A 200 -19.40 4.13 -0.37
N ASP A 201 -20.12 4.64 -1.36
CA ASP A 201 -19.54 5.46 -2.42
C ASP A 201 -19.24 6.86 -1.89
N LEU A 202 -17.95 7.13 -1.66
CA LEU A 202 -17.46 8.37 -1.06
C LEU A 202 -17.72 9.58 -1.95
N VAL A 203 -17.73 9.41 -3.27
CA VAL A 203 -18.03 10.50 -4.20
C VAL A 203 -19.51 10.83 -4.15
N GLN A 204 -20.38 9.82 -4.09
CA GLN A 204 -21.80 10.04 -3.95
C GLN A 204 -22.17 10.65 -2.59
N GLU A 205 -21.60 10.13 -1.51
CA GLU A 205 -21.95 10.52 -0.14
C GLU A 205 -21.42 11.92 0.20
N PHE A 206 -20.18 12.22 -0.18
CA PHE A 206 -19.50 13.46 0.24
C PHE A 206 -19.25 14.45 -0.92
N GLY A 207 -19.61 14.12 -2.16
CA GLY A 207 -19.42 15.00 -3.33
C GLY A 207 -20.43 16.14 -3.44
N GLY A 208 -21.51 16.12 -2.64
CA GLY A 208 -22.46 17.23 -2.54
C GLY A 208 -21.96 18.38 -1.65
N GLU A 209 -21.01 18.10 -0.76
CA GLU A 209 -20.43 19.09 0.16
C GLU A 209 -19.25 19.80 -0.51
N ASP A 210 -18.97 21.05 -0.10
CA ASP A 210 -17.75 21.73 -0.53
C ASP A 210 -16.53 21.03 0.06
N GLY A 211 -15.72 20.39 -0.79
CA GLY A 211 -14.57 19.61 -0.34
C GLY A 211 -13.91 18.81 -1.45
N PHE A 212 -12.96 17.97 -1.04
CA PHE A 212 -12.13 17.16 -1.94
C PHE A 212 -12.97 16.33 -2.93
N TRP A 213 -14.00 15.63 -2.47
CA TRP A 213 -14.77 14.70 -3.29
C TRP A 213 -15.56 15.40 -4.40
N LYS A 214 -16.10 16.59 -4.12
CA LYS A 214 -16.75 17.44 -5.11
C LYS A 214 -15.76 17.84 -6.20
N THR A 215 -14.63 18.44 -5.83
CA THR A 215 -13.58 18.88 -6.78
C THR A 215 -13.03 17.69 -7.58
N PHE A 216 -12.77 16.56 -6.93
CA PHE A 216 -12.33 15.34 -7.59
C PHE A 216 -13.34 14.86 -8.64
N SER A 217 -14.64 14.81 -8.30
CA SER A 217 -15.68 14.38 -9.23
C SER A 217 -15.84 15.29 -10.44
N GLN A 218 -15.60 16.59 -10.25
CA GLN A 218 -15.66 17.60 -11.30
C GLN A 218 -14.43 17.61 -12.19
N GLY A 219 -13.25 17.23 -11.67
CA GLY A 219 -11.99 17.19 -12.41
C GLY A 219 -11.71 15.88 -13.15
N VAL A 220 -12.51 14.82 -12.95
CA VAL A 220 -12.28 13.50 -13.58
C VAL A 220 -13.34 13.21 -14.65
N ALA A 221 -12.88 12.98 -15.88
CA ALA A 221 -13.69 12.63 -17.05
C ALA A 221 -13.87 11.12 -17.20
N ALA A 222 -12.88 10.34 -16.82
CA ALA A 222 -12.95 8.88 -16.76
C ALA A 222 -11.88 8.37 -15.82
N ILE A 223 -12.16 7.26 -15.15
CA ILE A 223 -11.16 6.49 -14.41
C ILE A 223 -11.41 5.01 -14.64
N GLU A 224 -10.35 4.28 -14.95
CA GLU A 224 -10.42 2.84 -15.20
C GLU A 224 -9.23 2.16 -14.52
N VAL A 225 -9.53 1.11 -13.78
CA VAL A 225 -8.53 0.25 -13.14
C VAL A 225 -8.68 -1.15 -13.73
N LYS A 226 -7.60 -1.68 -14.28
CA LYS A 226 -7.48 -3.03 -14.80
C LYS A 226 -6.32 -3.74 -14.12
N ASP A 227 -6.23 -5.05 -14.32
CA ASP A 227 -5.10 -5.86 -13.89
C ASP A 227 -3.75 -5.23 -14.32
N GLY A 228 -3.06 -4.60 -13.36
CA GLY A 228 -1.77 -3.94 -13.54
C GLY A 228 -1.77 -2.53 -14.15
N PHE A 229 -2.92 -1.90 -14.43
CA PHE A 229 -2.98 -0.58 -15.09
C PHE A 229 -4.04 0.35 -14.48
N LEU A 230 -3.71 1.64 -14.45
CA LEU A 230 -4.57 2.75 -14.04
C LEU A 230 -4.58 3.81 -15.12
N ASP A 231 -5.77 4.07 -15.65
CA ASP A 231 -6.02 5.10 -16.66
C ASP A 231 -6.95 6.17 -16.10
N ILE A 232 -6.55 7.42 -16.20
CA ILE A 232 -7.31 8.57 -15.73
C ILE A 232 -7.40 9.58 -16.86
N ARG A 233 -8.62 10.00 -17.20
CA ARG A 233 -8.86 11.14 -18.09
C ARG A 233 -9.35 12.31 -17.25
N LEU A 234 -8.70 13.46 -17.39
CA LEU A 234 -9.04 14.68 -16.66
C LEU A 234 -10.09 15.50 -17.44
N LYS A 235 -10.97 16.17 -16.69
CA LYS A 235 -11.84 17.23 -17.20
C LYS A 235 -11.06 18.54 -17.27
N GLU A 236 -11.61 19.44 -18.06
CA GLU A 236 -11.17 20.83 -18.22
C GLU A 236 -11.62 21.69 -17.02
#